data_AF-A0A775FYQ0-F1
#
_entry.id   AF-A0A775FYQ0-F1
#
_cell.length_a   1.000
_cell.length_b   1.000
_cell.length_c   1.000
_cell.angle_alpha   90.00
_cell.angle_beta   90.00
_cell.angle_gamma   90.00
#
_symmetry.space_group_name_H-M   'P 1'
#
loop_
_entity.id
_entity.type
_entity.pdbx_description
1 polymer ?
#
loop_
_entity_poly.entity_id
_entity_poly.type
_entity_poly.pdbx_seq_one_letter_code
_entity_poly.pdbx_strand_id
1 'polypeptide(L)'
;QSNKAWSLTRPVDDAVSLLTRGGRLSCKFRLSGALTNNQFGLGIYLYTDVALPDVVAMTGTGNPFLMSFFTQTTDGKLNLMHHKKAGNTKLGEFGNYSNDWQTLELVFTAGSATVTPKLNGVAGPAFQVIKDSLT
;
A
#
# COMPACT_ATOMS: atom_id res chain seq x y z
N GLN A 1 -24.45 -0.77 8.40
CA GLN A 1 -23.80 0.28 7.61
C GLN A 1 -23.57 -0.27 6.20
N SER A 2 -24.46 0.04 5.25
CA SER A 2 -24.23 -0.21 3.82
C SER A 2 -23.90 1.12 3.14
N ASN A 3 -23.04 1.08 2.12
CA ASN A 3 -22.75 2.16 1.17
C ASN A 3 -22.02 3.42 1.69
N LYS A 4 -21.32 3.36 2.83
CA LYS A 4 -20.40 4.43 3.23
C LYS A 4 -18.97 3.90 3.36
N ALA A 5 -18.01 4.66 2.83
CA ALA A 5 -16.61 4.45 3.16
C ALA A 5 -16.44 4.58 4.68
N TRP A 6 -15.65 3.68 5.25
CA TRP A 6 -15.26 3.73 6.65
C TRP A 6 -13.74 3.88 6.73
N SER A 7 -13.26 4.45 7.82
CA SER A 7 -11.84 4.59 8.09
C SER A 7 -11.53 4.15 9.52
N LEU A 8 -10.34 3.61 9.70
CA LEU A 8 -9.72 3.36 10.99
C LEU A 8 -8.37 4.08 10.97
N THR A 9 -8.17 5.01 11.91
CA THR A 9 -6.96 5.83 11.96
C THR A 9 -6.20 5.53 13.24
N ARG A 10 -4.87 5.38 13.10
CA ARG A 10 -3.94 5.32 14.22
C ARG A 10 -2.83 6.34 13.98
N PRO A 11 -2.54 7.23 14.94
CA PRO A 11 -1.38 8.10 14.86
C PRO A 11 -0.07 7.30 14.74
N VAL A 12 0.86 7.82 13.95
CA VAL A 12 2.22 7.28 13.78
C VAL A 12 3.18 8.42 14.04
N ASP A 13 3.92 8.36 15.16
CA ASP A 13 4.75 9.48 15.62
C ASP A 13 6.01 9.68 14.75
N ASP A 14 6.60 8.59 14.25
CA ASP A 14 7.84 8.60 13.48
C ASP A 14 7.72 7.71 12.24
N ALA A 15 6.93 8.18 11.27
CA ALA A 15 6.73 7.48 10.00
C ALA A 15 8.04 7.38 9.20
N VAL A 16 8.87 8.43 9.24
CA VAL A 16 10.17 8.51 8.52
C VAL A 16 11.09 7.36 8.93
N SER A 17 10.99 6.84 10.15
CA SER A 17 11.81 5.72 10.57
C SER A 17 11.61 4.42 9.80
N LEU A 18 10.47 4.23 9.12
CA LEU A 18 10.31 3.11 8.18
C LEU A 18 11.32 3.17 7.04
N LEU A 19 11.70 4.38 6.60
CA LEU A 19 12.66 4.59 5.53
C LEU A 19 14.11 4.47 6.03
N THR A 20 14.42 4.95 7.23
CA THR A 20 15.79 4.93 7.75
C THR A 20 16.18 3.62 8.42
N ARG A 21 15.26 3.00 9.18
CA ARG A 21 15.52 1.77 9.95
C ARG A 21 14.86 0.54 9.33
N GLY A 22 14.08 0.70 8.27
CA GLY A 22 13.25 -0.37 7.72
C GLY A 22 12.07 -0.68 8.63
N GLY A 23 11.39 -1.78 8.34
CA GLY A 23 10.23 -2.22 9.11
C GLY A 23 9.25 -2.98 8.25
N ARG A 24 8.09 -3.32 8.82
CA ARG A 24 7.02 -3.96 8.07
C ARG A 24 5.66 -3.43 8.46
N LEU A 25 4.79 -3.31 7.47
CA LEU A 25 3.36 -3.42 7.68
C LEU A 25 2.97 -4.89 7.53
N SER A 26 2.08 -5.38 8.41
CA SER A 26 1.42 -6.67 8.24
C SER A 26 -0.08 -6.50 8.42
N CYS A 27 -0.86 -7.03 7.49
CA CYS A 27 -2.31 -7.01 7.52
C CYS A 27 -2.85 -8.38 7.12
N LYS A 28 -3.75 -8.93 7.95
CA LYS A 28 -4.55 -10.10 7.59
C LYS A 28 -5.99 -9.64 7.43
N PHE A 29 -6.56 -9.84 6.25
CA PHE A 29 -7.87 -9.32 5.89
C PHE A 29 -8.68 -10.34 5.11
N ARG A 30 -9.99 -10.11 5.02
CA ARG A 30 -10.92 -10.91 4.24
C ARG A 30 -11.92 -9.97 3.58
N LEU A 31 -12.14 -10.13 2.28
CA LEU A 31 -13.20 -9.43 1.57
C LEU A 31 -14.40 -10.38 1.43
N SER A 32 -15.60 -9.88 1.70
CA SER A 32 -16.86 -10.62 1.55
C SER A 32 -17.69 -10.01 0.42
N GLY A 33 -18.50 -10.85 -0.24
CA GLY A 33 -19.38 -10.44 -1.32
C GLY A 33 -19.05 -11.09 -2.66
N ALA A 34 -19.88 -10.81 -3.66
CA ALA A 34 -19.72 -11.30 -5.01
C ALA A 34 -18.59 -10.55 -5.73
N LEU A 35 -17.87 -11.26 -6.62
CA LEU A 35 -16.88 -10.65 -7.50
C LEU A 35 -17.55 -9.60 -8.39
N THR A 36 -17.12 -8.35 -8.26
CA THR A 36 -17.48 -7.24 -9.15
C THR A 36 -16.20 -6.69 -9.76
N ASN A 37 -16.15 -6.48 -11.08
CA ASN A 37 -14.96 -5.94 -11.74
C ASN A 37 -14.73 -4.47 -11.33
N ASN A 38 -13.46 -4.08 -11.18
CA ASN A 38 -13.00 -2.75 -10.76
C ASN A 38 -13.41 -2.31 -9.35
N GLN A 39 -13.87 -3.24 -8.50
CA GLN A 39 -14.31 -2.91 -7.14
C GLN A 39 -13.11 -2.73 -6.20
N PHE A 40 -13.16 -1.65 -5.41
CA PHE A 40 -12.16 -1.37 -4.37
C PHE A 40 -12.43 -2.19 -3.10
N GLY A 41 -11.34 -2.63 -2.46
CA GLY A 41 -11.37 -3.31 -1.17
C GLY A 41 -10.64 -2.52 -0.08
N LEU A 42 -9.64 -3.13 0.55
CA LEU A 42 -8.82 -2.51 1.59
C LEU A 42 -7.97 -1.38 1.00
N GLY A 43 -7.89 -0.24 1.71
CA GLY A 43 -6.94 0.85 1.44
C GLY A 43 -6.06 1.11 2.66
N ILE A 44 -4.78 1.43 2.43
CA ILE A 44 -3.78 1.69 3.46
C ILE A 44 -2.99 2.94 3.08
N TYR A 45 -3.09 3.96 3.92
CA TYR A 45 -2.54 5.28 3.67
C TYR A 45 -1.71 5.76 4.85
N LEU A 46 -0.48 6.19 4.56
CA LEU A 46 0.44 6.81 5.51
C LEU A 46 1.29 7.81 4.73
N TYR A 47 1.17 9.08 5.07
CA TYR A 47 2.03 10.13 4.55
C TYR A 47 2.53 10.98 5.71
N THR A 48 3.56 11.77 5.44
CA THR A 48 4.11 12.73 6.40
C THR A 48 4.46 14.02 5.67
N ASP A 49 4.43 15.13 6.39
CA ASP A 49 4.97 16.43 5.99
C ASP A 49 6.41 16.64 6.51
N VAL A 50 6.93 15.70 7.28
CA VAL A 50 8.29 15.73 7.80
C VAL A 50 9.28 15.56 6.63
N ALA A 51 10.32 16.40 6.64
CA ALA A 51 11.39 16.34 5.65
C ALA A 51 12.09 14.99 5.69
N LEU A 52 12.40 14.44 4.51
CA LEU A 52 13.17 13.20 4.40
C LEU A 52 14.64 13.45 4.73
N PRO A 53 15.32 12.52 5.42
CA PRO A 53 16.77 12.58 5.60
C PRO A 53 17.49 12.53 4.24
N ASP A 54 18.60 13.26 4.11
CA ASP A 54 19.39 13.37 2.87
C ASP A 54 19.81 12.02 2.29
N VAL A 55 19.97 11.01 3.15
CA VAL A 55 20.36 9.65 2.77
C VAL A 55 19.27 8.86 2.05
N VAL A 56 18.01 9.32 2.07
CA VAL A 56 16.88 8.64 1.41
C VAL A 56 16.47 9.39 0.15
N ALA A 57 16.87 8.86 -1.00
CA ALA A 57 16.36 9.34 -2.29
C ALA A 57 14.92 8.89 -2.51
N MET A 58 14.00 9.84 -2.67
CA MET A 58 12.59 9.58 -2.99
C MET A 58 12.13 10.47 -4.14
N THR A 59 11.64 9.85 -5.21
CA THR A 59 11.18 10.52 -6.43
C THR A 59 9.79 11.14 -6.27
N GLY A 60 9.43 12.05 -7.18
CA GLY A 60 8.11 12.69 -7.21
C GLY A 60 8.08 14.04 -6.51
N THR A 61 6.89 14.61 -6.35
CA THR A 61 6.66 15.96 -5.81
C THR A 61 5.52 15.95 -4.80
N GLY A 62 5.54 16.84 -3.81
CA GLY A 62 4.55 16.88 -2.74
C GLY A 62 5.05 16.18 -1.48
N ASN A 63 4.12 15.61 -0.70
CA ASN A 63 4.42 14.97 0.57
C ASN A 63 4.96 13.55 0.35
N PRO A 64 5.91 13.07 1.17
CA PRO A 64 6.26 11.66 1.21
C PRO A 64 5.06 10.77 1.55
N PHE A 65 4.58 9.98 0.59
CA PHE A 65 3.59 8.93 0.82
C PHE A 65 4.33 7.62 1.04
N LEU A 66 4.49 7.22 2.31
CA LEU A 66 5.10 5.95 2.68
C LEU A 66 4.16 4.77 2.42
N MET A 67 2.85 5.01 2.46
CA MET A 67 1.83 4.07 2.02
C MET A 67 0.73 4.82 1.29
N SER A 68 0.38 4.33 0.11
CA SER A 68 -0.77 4.78 -0.68
C SER A 68 -1.28 3.59 -1.49
N PHE A 69 -1.64 2.52 -0.80
CA PHE A 69 -1.94 1.24 -1.42
C PHE A 69 -3.41 0.87 -1.25
N PHE A 70 -3.97 0.20 -2.24
CA PHE A 70 -5.31 -0.37 -2.14
C PHE A 70 -5.40 -1.70 -2.86
N THR A 71 -6.40 -2.50 -2.49
CA THR A 71 -6.75 -3.70 -3.22
C THR A 71 -7.89 -3.42 -4.20
N GLN A 72 -7.82 -3.99 -5.39
CA GLN A 72 -8.88 -3.86 -6.40
C GLN A 72 -9.06 -5.17 -7.15
N THR A 73 -10.32 -5.52 -7.41
CA THR A 73 -10.64 -6.63 -8.30
C THR A 73 -10.54 -6.21 -9.76
N THR A 74 -9.74 -6.90 -10.56
CA THR A 74 -9.76 -6.77 -12.02
C THR A 74 -9.57 -8.15 -12.65
N ASP A 75 -10.29 -8.44 -13.72
CA ASP A 75 -10.14 -9.69 -14.49
C ASP A 75 -10.24 -10.96 -13.62
N GLY A 76 -11.17 -10.93 -12.66
CA GLY A 76 -11.40 -12.05 -11.74
C GLY A 76 -10.35 -12.23 -10.64
N LYS A 77 -9.35 -11.36 -10.56
CA LYS A 77 -8.26 -11.42 -9.56
C LYS A 77 -8.36 -10.31 -8.54
N LEU A 78 -7.82 -10.54 -7.35
CA LEU A 78 -7.56 -9.49 -6.36
C LEU A 78 -6.14 -8.97 -6.53
N ASN A 79 -5.98 -7.66 -6.71
CA ASN A 79 -4.68 -7.03 -6.99
C ASN A 79 -4.28 -6.07 -5.88
N LEU A 80 -2.98 -5.92 -5.63
CA LEU A 80 -2.42 -4.80 -4.88
C LEU A 80 -2.06 -3.68 -5.86
N MET A 81 -2.54 -2.47 -5.57
CA MET A 81 -2.37 -1.28 -6.40
C MET A 81 -1.66 -0.18 -5.63
N HIS A 82 -0.78 0.55 -6.29
CA HIS A 82 -0.19 1.80 -5.83
C HIS A 82 -1.04 2.96 -6.35
N HIS A 83 -1.68 3.69 -5.43
CA HIS A 83 -2.40 4.92 -5.72
C HIS A 83 -1.39 6.04 -5.96
N LYS A 84 -1.46 6.64 -7.15
CA LYS A 84 -0.61 7.77 -7.53
C LYS A 84 -1.42 8.77 -8.35
N LYS A 85 -1.11 10.07 -8.20
CA LYS A 85 -1.76 11.13 -8.99
C LYS A 85 -1.53 10.96 -10.49
N ALA A 86 -0.34 10.49 -10.88
CA ALA A 86 0.02 10.22 -12.27
C ALA A 86 -0.66 8.95 -12.85
N GLY A 87 -1.53 8.28 -12.09
CA GLY A 87 -2.21 7.05 -12.46
C GLY A 87 -1.76 5.86 -11.64
N ASN A 88 -2.74 5.03 -11.26
CA ASN A 88 -2.52 3.88 -10.40
C ASN A 88 -1.66 2.82 -11.11
N THR A 89 -0.85 2.08 -10.35
CA THR A 89 0.00 1.01 -10.89
C THR A 89 -0.21 -0.28 -10.12
N LYS A 90 -0.36 -1.40 -10.82
CA LYS A 90 -0.44 -2.73 -10.19
C LYS A 90 0.94 -3.13 -9.65
N LEU A 91 0.99 -3.52 -8.38
CA LEU A 91 2.20 -3.99 -7.70
C LEU A 91 2.29 -5.51 -7.61
N GLY A 92 1.15 -6.19 -7.70
CA GLY A 92 1.07 -7.65 -7.68
C GLY A 92 -0.37 -8.13 -7.57
N GLU A 93 -0.53 -9.46 -7.56
CA GLU A 93 -1.82 -10.13 -7.43
C GLU A 93 -1.81 -11.14 -6.28
N PHE A 94 -2.92 -11.23 -5.56
CA PHE A 94 -3.16 -12.25 -4.54
C PHE A 94 -3.60 -13.58 -5.16
N GLY A 95 -4.00 -13.56 -6.44
CA GLY A 95 -4.61 -14.68 -7.17
C GLY A 95 -6.06 -14.38 -7.54
N ASN A 96 -6.79 -15.44 -7.88
CA ASN A 96 -8.23 -15.36 -8.15
C ASN A 96 -8.96 -14.79 -6.93
N TYR A 97 -9.96 -13.93 -7.15
CA TYR A 97 -10.78 -13.42 -6.06
C TYR A 97 -11.49 -14.59 -5.37
N SER A 98 -11.35 -14.65 -4.06
CA SER A 98 -12.13 -15.50 -3.19
C SER A 98 -12.51 -14.72 -1.93
N ASN A 99 -13.47 -15.26 -1.18
CA ASN A 99 -13.76 -14.76 0.15
C ASN A 99 -12.86 -15.43 1.21
N ASP A 100 -11.67 -15.91 0.87
CA ASP A 100 -10.74 -16.45 1.86
C ASP A 100 -9.95 -15.35 2.55
N TRP A 101 -9.32 -15.71 3.67
CA TRP A 101 -8.35 -14.84 4.33
C TRP A 101 -7.12 -14.63 3.45
N GLN A 102 -6.70 -13.38 3.35
CA GLN A 102 -5.51 -12.93 2.62
C GLN A 102 -4.51 -12.34 3.63
N THR A 103 -3.22 -12.41 3.32
CA THR A 103 -2.18 -11.69 4.06
C THR A 103 -1.41 -10.75 3.14
N LEU A 104 -1.21 -9.52 3.62
CA LEU A 104 -0.39 -8.49 2.99
C LEU A 104 0.73 -8.12 3.95
N GLU A 105 1.97 -8.19 3.48
CA GLU A 105 3.11 -7.54 4.12
C GLU A 105 3.72 -6.52 3.17
N LEU A 106 4.16 -5.39 3.72
CA LEU A 106 4.98 -4.41 3.02
C LEU A 106 6.28 -4.25 3.81
N VAL A 107 7.38 -4.75 3.26
CA VAL A 107 8.68 -4.77 3.92
C VAL A 107 9.51 -3.60 3.41
N PHE A 108 9.84 -2.66 4.29
CA PHE A 108 10.64 -1.48 3.99
C PHE A 108 12.12 -1.82 4.11
N THR A 109 12.88 -1.46 3.08
CA THR A 109 14.34 -1.62 3.07
C THR A 109 14.98 -0.40 3.73
N ALA A 110 15.70 -0.63 4.83
CA ALA A 110 16.38 0.42 5.59
C ALA A 110 17.32 1.25 4.72
N GLY A 111 17.33 2.58 4.94
CA GLY A 111 18.11 3.54 4.18
C GLY A 111 17.59 3.82 2.77
N SER A 112 16.33 3.48 2.45
CA SER A 112 15.80 3.68 1.10
C SER A 112 14.28 3.91 1.07
N ALA A 113 13.78 4.33 -0.09
CA ALA A 113 12.36 4.36 -0.42
C ALA A 113 11.84 3.03 -0.99
N THR A 114 12.62 1.95 -0.88
CA THR A 114 12.28 0.66 -1.49
C THR A 114 11.40 -0.19 -0.56
N VAL A 115 10.31 -0.71 -1.12
CA VAL A 115 9.36 -1.61 -0.45
C VAL A 115 9.22 -2.90 -1.25
N THR A 116 9.25 -4.04 -0.56
CA THR A 116 8.94 -5.35 -1.14
C THR A 116 7.57 -5.83 -0.61
N PRO A 117 6.57 -6.03 -1.47
CA PRO A 117 5.30 -6.59 -1.04
C PRO A 117 5.42 -8.10 -0.85
N LYS A 118 4.71 -8.66 0.13
CA LYS A 118 4.41 -10.09 0.19
C LYS A 118 2.92 -10.30 0.19
N LEU A 119 2.42 -11.04 -0.80
CA LEU A 119 1.01 -11.36 -0.98
C LEU A 119 0.83 -12.84 -0.67
N ASN A 120 0.08 -13.16 0.39
CA ASN A 120 -0.07 -14.53 0.90
C ASN A 120 1.26 -15.23 1.19
N GLY A 121 2.23 -14.47 1.72
CA GLY A 121 3.58 -14.95 2.03
C GLY A 121 4.53 -15.01 0.83
N VAL A 122 4.05 -14.80 -0.40
CA VAL A 122 4.88 -14.79 -1.61
C VAL A 122 5.41 -13.39 -1.86
N ALA A 123 6.74 -13.23 -1.91
CA ALA A 123 7.38 -11.97 -2.22
C ALA A 123 7.14 -11.58 -3.69
N GLY A 124 6.70 -10.34 -3.92
CA GLY A 124 6.59 -9.73 -5.24
C GLY A 124 7.80 -8.86 -5.59
N PRO A 125 7.78 -8.21 -6.76
CA PRO A 125 8.84 -7.28 -7.15
C PRO A 125 8.88 -6.06 -6.22
N ALA A 126 10.09 -5.63 -5.87
CA ALA A 126 10.29 -4.41 -5.11
C ALA A 126 9.90 -3.17 -5.92
N PHE A 127 9.41 -2.14 -5.24
CA PHE A 127 9.02 -0.87 -5.84
C PHE A 127 9.42 0.31 -4.94
N GLN A 128 9.39 1.53 -5.49
CA GLN A 128 9.66 2.75 -4.72
C GLN A 128 8.35 3.36 -4.20
N VAL A 129 8.32 3.72 -2.91
CA VAL A 129 7.37 4.73 -2.42
C VAL A 129 7.82 6.11 -2.91
N ILE A 130 6.87 7.03 -3.06
CA ILE A 130 7.13 8.30 -3.76
C ILE A 130 6.59 9.48 -2.97
N LYS A 131 7.10 10.67 -3.31
CA LYS A 131 6.43 11.91 -3.00
C LYS A 131 5.27 12.08 -3.97
N ASP A 132 4.10 12.40 -3.44
CA ASP A 132 2.92 12.69 -4.25
C ASP A 132 2.08 13.82 -3.62
N SER A 133 1.14 14.35 -4.38
CA SER A 133 0.13 15.32 -3.94
C SER A 133 -1.26 14.69 -4.07
N LEU A 134 -1.42 13.46 -3.55
CA LEU A 134 -2.72 12.80 -3.44
C LEU A 134 -3.56 13.58 -2.42
N THR A 135 -4.36 14.51 -2.90
CA THR A 135 -5.35 15.30 -2.16
C THR A 135 -6.64 15.29 -2.94
#